data_AF-A0ABD7AP76-F1
#
_entry.id   AF-A0ABD7AP76-F1
#
_cell.length_a   1.000
_cell.length_b   1.000
_cell.length_c   1.000
_cell.angle_alpha   90.00
_cell.angle_beta   90.00
_cell.angle_gamma   90.00
#
_symmetry.space_group_name_H-M   'P 1'
#
loop_
_entity.id
_entity.type
_entity.pdbx_description
1 polymer ?
#
loop_
_entity_poly.entity_id
_entity_poly.type
_entity_poly.pdbx_seq_one_letter_code
_entity_poly.pdbx_strand_id
1 'polypeptide(L)'
;MDDRPVVDFNAISHAKISTDWNIISLVISKDDIDDIVVRAAALTIQGGESPLFMEATILDLESLCTLDYRQLPELTKDQVVLMEKRLSGETDSVIDMFFLELRCTITLGWKEPESNDDIKSISYHNSTFNNLIYRKANFLASNFGSNRYNMPYWLRLSQLRIMSHIPNKLINEAQLDEIFFFPIHRRGLNATSCSINGQKYVTANFGLNGILHELNRFIYHFQSTEIYSLENREKRALPEIIPVVLYFLTSCSPRYFYPQFLFGKSSWKVKTFTDYQLDFIILHEISHHILEHPKRVSLIKDYVERQNKIKQFEYEADTLANVLMASSIITEGNDEPRSKHSVIVYADAIEAVELLFEHMNFIEEMEEIIRHRFGSFINISSTKGAHPEAYTRLEYFHRIFDKNRQLSETALYARNLYNRMTNYCLELSNDELASLMRDYLV
;
A
#
# COMPACT_ATOMS: atom_id res chain seq x y z
N MET A 1 -18.59 34.26 8.63
CA MET A 1 -19.19 32.92 8.79
C MET A 1 -20.41 32.90 7.89
N ASP A 2 -20.24 33.22 6.61
CA ASP A 2 -19.70 32.39 5.52
C ASP A 2 -20.83 31.57 4.90
N ASP A 3 -21.43 32.14 3.85
CA ASP A 3 -22.44 31.57 2.95
C ASP A 3 -21.86 30.39 2.13
N ARG A 4 -21.15 29.46 2.78
CA ARG A 4 -20.65 28.26 2.11
C ARG A 4 -21.82 27.28 1.97
N PRO A 5 -22.09 26.77 0.76
CA PRO A 5 -23.07 25.71 0.59
C PRO A 5 -22.62 24.45 1.36
N VAL A 6 -23.55 23.85 2.11
CA VAL A 6 -23.30 22.61 2.84
C VAL A 6 -22.96 21.50 1.84
N VAL A 7 -21.81 20.88 2.01
CA VAL A 7 -21.33 19.77 1.17
C VAL A 7 -21.98 18.48 1.66
N ASP A 8 -22.68 17.79 0.75
CA ASP A 8 -23.08 16.38 0.92
C ASP A 8 -22.19 15.50 0.05
N PHE A 9 -21.14 14.93 0.65
CA PHE A 9 -20.12 14.21 -0.11
C PHE A 9 -20.65 12.88 -0.69
N ASN A 10 -21.69 12.31 -0.10
CA ASN A 10 -22.30 11.06 -0.61
C ASN A 10 -22.98 11.28 -1.96
N ALA A 11 -23.67 12.41 -2.15
CA ALA A 11 -24.25 12.77 -3.45
C ALA A 11 -23.16 13.16 -4.47
N ILE A 12 -22.08 13.78 -3.99
CA ILE A 12 -21.00 14.31 -4.83
C ILE A 12 -20.04 13.21 -5.29
N SER A 13 -19.78 12.17 -4.48
CA SER A 13 -18.81 11.12 -4.81
C SER A 13 -19.19 10.35 -6.08
N HIS A 14 -20.46 9.96 -6.23
CA HIS A 14 -20.96 9.30 -7.44
C HIS A 14 -20.86 10.20 -8.68
N ALA A 15 -21.20 11.49 -8.54
CA ALA A 15 -21.07 12.46 -9.64
C ALA A 15 -19.60 12.69 -10.03
N LYS A 16 -18.69 12.71 -9.05
CA LYS A 16 -17.24 12.81 -9.28
C LYS A 16 -16.71 11.58 -10.01
N ILE A 17 -17.03 10.36 -9.57
CA ILE A 17 -16.64 9.13 -10.29
C ILE A 17 -17.14 9.16 -11.74
N SER A 18 -18.39 9.57 -11.97
CA SER A 18 -18.94 9.69 -13.32
C SER A 18 -18.21 10.72 -14.18
N THR A 19 -17.68 11.78 -13.58
CA THR A 19 -16.93 12.82 -14.29
C THR A 19 -15.50 12.38 -14.55
N ASP A 20 -14.86 11.73 -13.57
CA ASP A 20 -13.51 11.18 -13.64
C ASP A 20 -13.40 10.16 -14.80
N TRP A 21 -14.46 9.40 -15.11
CA TRP A 21 -14.49 8.49 -16.27
C TRP A 21 -14.17 9.15 -17.62
N ASN A 22 -14.39 10.46 -17.78
CA ASN A 22 -14.07 11.16 -19.02
C ASN A 22 -12.58 11.48 -19.18
N ILE A 23 -11.82 11.40 -18.08
CA ILE A 23 -10.40 11.76 -18.00
C ILE A 23 -9.51 10.57 -17.58
N ILE A 24 -10.12 9.44 -17.19
CA ILE A 24 -9.41 8.19 -16.93
C ILE A 24 -8.91 7.57 -18.24
N SER A 25 -7.68 7.06 -18.19
CA SER A 25 -7.04 6.26 -19.25
C SER A 25 -6.58 4.92 -18.69
N LEU A 26 -6.60 3.87 -19.51
CA LEU A 26 -6.06 2.56 -19.13
C LEU A 26 -4.53 2.53 -19.30
N VAL A 27 -3.82 2.00 -18.31
CA VAL A 27 -2.35 1.79 -18.37
C VAL A 27 -1.99 0.76 -19.44
N ILE A 28 -2.78 -0.30 -19.54
CA ILE A 28 -2.66 -1.37 -20.54
C ILE A 28 -4.04 -1.70 -21.10
N SER A 29 -4.09 -2.09 -22.37
CA SER A 29 -5.33 -2.47 -23.03
C SER A 29 -5.78 -3.87 -22.60
N LYS A 30 -7.05 -4.22 -22.88
CA LYS A 30 -7.53 -5.60 -22.72
C LYS A 30 -6.68 -6.58 -23.53
N ASP A 31 -6.37 -6.22 -24.77
CA ASP A 31 -5.55 -7.07 -25.65
C ASP A 31 -4.16 -7.31 -25.05
N ASP A 32 -3.57 -6.31 -24.37
CA ASP A 32 -2.31 -6.49 -23.65
C ASP A 32 -2.43 -7.45 -22.47
N ILE A 33 -3.52 -7.38 -21.71
CA ILE A 33 -3.78 -8.28 -20.57
C ILE A 33 -3.93 -9.73 -21.09
N ASP A 34 -4.78 -9.91 -22.11
CA ASP A 34 -5.03 -11.20 -22.75
C ASP A 34 -3.72 -11.76 -23.32
N ASP A 35 -2.90 -10.93 -23.97
CA ASP A 35 -1.61 -11.31 -24.52
C ASP A 35 -0.63 -11.78 -23.42
N ILE A 36 -0.54 -11.07 -22.30
CA ILE A 36 0.33 -11.46 -21.18
C ILE A 36 -0.12 -12.82 -20.60
N VAL A 37 -1.41 -12.99 -20.32
CA VAL A 37 -1.96 -14.21 -19.71
C VAL A 37 -1.81 -15.40 -20.67
N VAL A 38 -2.19 -15.25 -21.94
CA VAL A 38 -2.12 -16.32 -22.94
C VAL A 38 -0.67 -16.69 -23.25
N ARG A 39 0.23 -15.71 -23.41
CA ARG A 39 1.66 -16.01 -23.62
C ARG A 39 2.28 -16.70 -22.41
N ALA A 40 1.91 -16.32 -21.18
CA ALA A 40 2.39 -17.00 -20.00
C ALA A 40 2.01 -18.48 -20.02
N ALA A 41 0.74 -18.80 -20.29
CA ALA A 41 0.26 -20.17 -20.40
C ALA A 41 0.95 -20.95 -21.54
N ALA A 42 1.11 -20.34 -22.71
CA ALA A 42 1.78 -20.97 -23.85
C ALA A 42 3.26 -21.28 -23.55
N LEU A 43 3.97 -20.35 -22.92
CA LEU A 43 5.36 -20.53 -22.52
C LEU A 43 5.50 -21.60 -21.42
N THR A 44 4.54 -21.70 -20.49
CA THR A 44 4.48 -22.80 -19.51
C THR A 44 4.40 -24.17 -20.20
N ILE A 45 3.50 -24.31 -21.18
CA ILE A 45 3.36 -25.55 -21.97
C ILE A 45 4.64 -25.85 -22.73
N GLN A 46 5.27 -24.85 -23.35
CA GLN A 46 6.55 -25.01 -24.06
C GLN A 46 7.70 -25.42 -23.12
N GLY A 47 7.64 -24.99 -21.86
CA GLY A 47 8.55 -25.41 -20.80
C GLY A 47 8.35 -26.85 -20.31
N GLY A 48 7.34 -27.57 -20.81
CA GLY A 48 7.00 -28.94 -20.41
C GLY A 48 6.08 -29.03 -19.20
N GLU A 49 5.52 -27.90 -18.75
CA GLU A 49 4.70 -27.78 -17.54
C GLU A 49 3.22 -27.54 -17.91
N SER A 50 2.28 -27.82 -17.00
CA SER A 50 0.84 -27.70 -17.25
C SER A 50 0.24 -26.44 -16.62
N PRO A 51 -0.43 -25.54 -17.37
CA PRO A 51 -1.12 -24.38 -16.81
C PRO A 51 -2.54 -24.71 -16.27
N LEU A 52 -2.98 -25.97 -16.34
CA LEU A 52 -4.36 -26.40 -16.03
C LEU A 52 -4.74 -26.27 -14.54
N PHE A 53 -3.80 -25.85 -13.69
CA PHE A 53 -3.97 -25.64 -12.26
C PHE A 53 -4.38 -24.21 -11.90
N MET A 54 -4.37 -23.28 -12.86
CA MET A 54 -4.85 -21.91 -12.63
C MET A 54 -6.36 -21.94 -12.41
N GLU A 55 -6.82 -21.42 -11.27
CA GLU A 55 -8.22 -21.38 -10.89
C GLU A 55 -8.87 -20.05 -11.30
N ALA A 56 -8.15 -18.95 -11.13
CA ALA A 56 -8.66 -17.62 -11.37
C ALA A 56 -7.56 -16.64 -11.80
N THR A 57 -7.96 -15.65 -12.60
CA THR A 57 -7.20 -14.42 -12.80
C THR A 57 -8.06 -13.28 -12.26
N ILE A 58 -7.57 -12.60 -11.24
CA ILE A 58 -8.22 -11.43 -10.66
C ILE A 58 -7.54 -10.20 -11.23
N LEU A 59 -8.35 -9.30 -11.79
CA LEU A 59 -7.89 -8.03 -12.32
C LEU A 59 -8.35 -6.91 -11.40
N ASP A 60 -7.38 -6.15 -10.88
CA ASP A 60 -7.67 -4.90 -10.20
C ASP A 60 -7.83 -3.77 -11.22
N LEU A 61 -9.09 -3.41 -11.47
CA LEU A 61 -9.44 -2.34 -12.38
C LEU A 61 -8.96 -0.96 -11.86
N GLU A 62 -8.78 -0.80 -10.54
CA GLU A 62 -8.33 0.46 -9.95
C GLU A 62 -6.85 0.73 -10.31
N SER A 63 -6.01 -0.30 -10.20
CA SER A 63 -4.61 -0.25 -10.63
C SER A 63 -4.43 -0.16 -12.16
N LEU A 64 -5.42 -0.58 -12.95
CA LEU A 64 -5.43 -0.41 -14.42
C LEU A 64 -5.70 1.02 -14.87
N CYS A 65 -6.32 1.84 -14.01
CA CYS A 65 -6.74 3.18 -14.36
C CYS A 65 -5.66 4.21 -13.99
N THR A 66 -5.43 5.15 -14.89
CA THR A 66 -4.65 6.36 -14.63
C THR A 66 -5.46 7.60 -14.92
N LEU A 67 -5.05 8.69 -14.30
CA LEU A 67 -5.68 9.99 -14.40
C LEU A 67 -4.62 11.09 -14.42
N ASP A 68 -4.79 12.11 -15.27
CA ASP A 68 -4.08 13.38 -15.12
C ASP A 68 -4.74 14.19 -14.00
N TYR A 69 -4.17 14.14 -12.80
CA TYR A 69 -4.73 14.79 -11.62
C TYR A 69 -4.93 16.30 -11.78
N ARG A 70 -4.21 16.95 -12.71
CA ARG A 70 -4.36 18.39 -13.00
C ARG A 70 -5.67 18.73 -13.70
N GLN A 71 -6.31 17.73 -14.32
CA GLN A 71 -7.57 17.88 -15.06
C GLN A 71 -8.80 17.69 -14.16
N LEU A 72 -8.61 17.43 -12.86
CA LEU A 72 -9.71 17.35 -11.91
C LEU A 72 -10.46 18.69 -11.85
N PRO A 73 -11.78 18.69 -12.08
CA PRO A 73 -12.55 19.93 -12.27
C PRO A 73 -12.61 20.81 -11.02
N GLU A 74 -12.42 20.23 -9.84
CA GLU A 74 -12.41 20.98 -8.57
C GLU A 74 -11.11 21.75 -8.29
N LEU A 75 -10.04 21.53 -9.06
CA LEU A 75 -8.75 22.15 -8.78
C LEU A 75 -8.69 23.61 -9.24
N THR A 76 -8.15 24.46 -8.37
CA THR A 76 -7.77 25.83 -8.71
C THR A 76 -6.46 25.87 -9.50
N LYS A 77 -6.23 26.96 -10.24
CA LYS A 77 -4.97 27.17 -10.99
C LYS A 77 -3.73 27.09 -10.10
N ASP A 78 -3.79 27.65 -8.89
CA ASP A 78 -2.65 27.65 -7.99
C ASP A 78 -2.34 26.25 -7.44
N GLN A 79 -3.36 25.42 -7.19
CA GLN A 79 -3.18 24.02 -6.80
C GLN A 79 -2.55 23.21 -7.93
N VAL A 80 -2.96 23.45 -9.18
CA VAL A 80 -2.34 22.81 -10.36
C VAL A 80 -0.85 23.18 -10.45
N VAL A 81 -0.50 24.46 -10.32
CA VAL A 81 0.91 24.91 -10.34
C VAL A 81 1.73 24.27 -9.21
N LEU A 82 1.17 24.19 -8.00
CA LEU A 82 1.82 23.54 -6.87
C LEU A 82 2.05 22.05 -7.14
N MET A 83 1.04 21.36 -7.69
CA MET A 83 1.13 19.95 -8.07
C MET A 83 2.22 19.73 -9.13
N GLU A 84 2.24 20.53 -10.19
CA GLU A 84 3.26 20.42 -11.24
C GLU A 84 4.67 20.60 -10.70
N LYS A 85 4.87 21.56 -9.79
CA LYS A 85 6.16 21.79 -9.13
C LYS A 85 6.59 20.60 -8.25
N ARG A 86 5.63 19.93 -7.59
CA ARG A 86 5.91 18.74 -6.77
C ARG A 86 6.24 17.53 -7.64
N LEU A 87 5.52 17.38 -8.75
CA LEU A 87 5.70 16.30 -9.71
C LEU A 87 6.91 16.49 -10.60
N SER A 88 7.46 17.70 -10.73
CA SER A 88 8.63 17.98 -11.57
C SER A 88 9.96 17.44 -11.00
N GLY A 89 9.98 16.99 -9.73
CA GLY A 89 11.18 16.52 -9.04
C GLY A 89 11.75 15.19 -9.57
N GLU A 90 12.80 14.70 -8.90
CA GLU A 90 13.38 13.39 -9.16
C GLU A 90 12.32 12.28 -9.00
N THR A 91 12.35 11.36 -9.94
CA THR A 91 11.52 10.17 -9.97
C THR A 91 12.42 9.00 -9.65
N ASP A 92 12.02 8.13 -8.71
CA ASP A 92 12.69 6.83 -8.58
C ASP A 92 12.54 6.04 -9.90
N SER A 93 13.15 4.85 -9.99
CA SER A 93 13.08 4.03 -11.21
C SER A 93 11.65 3.86 -11.74
N VAL A 94 11.35 4.50 -12.87
CA VAL A 94 10.04 4.47 -13.54
C VAL A 94 9.63 3.04 -13.90
N ILE A 95 10.59 2.23 -14.35
CA ILE A 95 10.35 0.82 -14.70
C ILE A 95 9.89 0.06 -13.47
N ASP A 96 10.54 0.27 -12.32
CA ASP A 96 10.17 -0.41 -11.07
C ASP A 96 8.79 -0.02 -10.60
N MET A 97 8.42 1.25 -10.75
CA MET A 97 7.08 1.75 -10.44
C MET A 97 6.01 1.05 -11.29
N PHE A 98 6.15 1.05 -12.62
CA PHE A 98 5.21 0.34 -13.49
C PHE A 98 5.18 -1.16 -13.21
N PHE A 99 6.35 -1.75 -12.96
CA PHE A 99 6.45 -3.18 -12.71
C PHE A 99 5.70 -3.58 -11.44
N LEU A 100 5.86 -2.82 -10.37
CA LEU A 100 5.19 -3.06 -9.10
C LEU A 100 3.67 -2.91 -9.24
N GLU A 101 3.17 -1.85 -9.88
CA GLU A 101 1.72 -1.68 -10.09
C GLU A 101 1.12 -2.73 -11.01
N LEU A 102 1.82 -3.14 -12.09
CA LEU A 102 1.34 -4.21 -12.96
C LEU A 102 1.30 -5.58 -12.25
N ARG A 103 2.23 -5.85 -11.34
CA ARG A 103 2.21 -7.07 -10.50
C ARG A 103 1.02 -7.11 -9.54
N CYS A 104 0.47 -5.96 -9.18
CA CYS A 104 -0.68 -5.85 -8.27
C CYS A 104 -2.00 -5.80 -9.03
N THR A 105 -1.94 -5.30 -10.25
CA THR A 105 -3.05 -5.31 -11.19
C THR A 105 -3.55 -6.71 -11.50
N ILE A 106 -2.63 -7.68 -11.64
CA ILE A 106 -2.97 -9.06 -12.04
C ILE A 106 -2.57 -10.02 -10.94
N THR A 107 -3.57 -10.59 -10.28
CA THR A 107 -3.38 -11.60 -9.25
C THR A 107 -3.83 -12.96 -9.77
N LEU A 108 -2.91 -13.93 -9.79
CA LEU A 108 -3.18 -15.30 -10.22
C LEU A 108 -3.57 -16.15 -9.00
N GLY A 109 -4.76 -16.75 -9.07
CA GLY A 109 -5.25 -17.72 -8.09
C GLY A 109 -5.05 -19.14 -8.59
N TRP A 110 -4.51 -19.99 -7.73
CA TRP A 110 -4.17 -21.38 -8.04
C TRP A 110 -5.05 -22.34 -7.23
N LYS A 111 -5.32 -23.51 -7.81
CA LYS A 111 -5.83 -24.64 -7.03
C LYS A 111 -4.76 -25.12 -6.05
N GLU A 112 -5.19 -25.72 -4.95
CA GLU A 112 -4.26 -26.41 -4.04
C GLU A 112 -3.53 -27.52 -4.80
N PRO A 113 -2.19 -27.59 -4.72
CA PRO A 113 -1.41 -28.60 -5.42
C PRO A 113 -1.61 -29.98 -4.80
N GLU A 114 -1.74 -31.00 -5.64
CA GLU A 114 -1.84 -32.41 -5.25
C GLU A 114 -0.50 -33.13 -5.43
N SER A 115 0.43 -32.54 -6.18
CA SER A 115 1.74 -33.12 -6.48
C SER A 115 2.89 -32.09 -6.48
N ASN A 116 4.13 -32.58 -6.39
CA ASN A 116 5.32 -31.73 -6.56
C ASN A 116 5.45 -31.17 -7.98
N ASP A 117 4.89 -31.86 -8.98
CA ASP A 117 4.93 -31.38 -10.37
C ASP A 117 3.97 -30.21 -10.55
N ASP A 118 2.84 -30.18 -9.82
CA ASP A 118 1.94 -29.01 -9.79
C ASP A 118 2.68 -27.78 -9.25
N ILE A 119 3.45 -27.94 -8.17
CA ILE A 119 4.25 -26.86 -7.56
C ILE A 119 5.30 -26.34 -8.55
N LYS A 120 5.98 -27.23 -9.29
CA LYS A 120 6.93 -26.84 -10.34
C LYS A 120 6.25 -26.07 -11.47
N SER A 121 5.11 -26.57 -11.94
CA SER A 121 4.30 -25.92 -12.97
C SER A 121 3.87 -24.51 -12.55
N ILE A 122 3.37 -24.35 -11.32
CA ILE A 122 2.97 -23.05 -10.75
C ILE A 122 4.18 -22.10 -10.66
N SER A 123 5.31 -22.58 -10.14
CA SER A 123 6.54 -21.79 -10.02
C SER A 123 7.06 -21.31 -11.38
N TYR A 124 7.08 -22.20 -12.37
CA TYR A 124 7.50 -21.88 -13.73
C TYR A 124 6.57 -20.88 -14.40
N HIS A 125 5.25 -21.06 -14.25
CA HIS A 125 4.27 -20.12 -14.78
C HIS A 125 4.41 -18.74 -14.16
N ASN A 126 4.47 -18.64 -12.82
CA ASN A 126 4.61 -17.35 -12.16
C ASN A 126 5.91 -16.64 -12.53
N SER A 127 7.02 -17.37 -12.66
CA SER A 127 8.30 -16.80 -13.13
C SER A 127 8.19 -16.26 -14.56
N THR A 128 7.54 -17.01 -15.44
CA THR A 128 7.30 -16.60 -16.83
C THR A 128 6.39 -15.38 -16.91
N PHE A 129 5.28 -15.40 -16.17
CA PHE A 129 4.33 -14.31 -16.07
C PHE A 129 5.01 -13.04 -15.55
N ASN A 130 5.78 -13.13 -14.47
CA ASN A 130 6.52 -12.02 -13.90
C ASN A 130 7.52 -11.39 -14.91
N ASN A 131 8.18 -12.22 -15.72
CA ASN A 131 9.06 -11.73 -16.79
C ASN A 131 8.30 -10.98 -17.89
N LEU A 132 7.10 -11.44 -18.26
CA LEU A 132 6.25 -10.75 -19.24
C LEU A 132 5.76 -9.40 -18.68
N ILE A 133 5.36 -9.36 -17.41
CA ILE A 133 4.99 -8.13 -16.70
C ILE A 133 6.16 -7.14 -16.70
N TYR A 134 7.39 -7.59 -16.42
CA TYR A 134 8.57 -6.73 -16.46
C TYR A 134 8.84 -6.15 -17.86
N ARG A 135 8.70 -6.96 -18.91
CA ARG A 135 8.84 -6.49 -20.30
C ARG A 135 7.80 -5.42 -20.63
N LYS A 136 6.56 -5.59 -20.19
CA LYS A 136 5.49 -4.59 -20.38
C LYS A 136 5.81 -3.31 -19.60
N ALA A 137 6.26 -3.42 -18.35
CA ALA A 137 6.67 -2.27 -17.54
C ALA A 137 7.80 -1.47 -18.21
N ASN A 138 8.82 -2.15 -18.75
CA ASN A 138 9.90 -1.50 -19.47
C ASN A 138 9.42 -0.76 -20.73
N PHE A 139 8.47 -1.36 -21.47
CA PHE A 139 7.85 -0.69 -22.61
C PHE A 139 7.07 0.57 -22.20
N LEU A 140 6.27 0.50 -21.13
CA LEU A 140 5.52 1.65 -20.62
C LEU A 140 6.43 2.77 -20.12
N ALA A 141 7.49 2.40 -19.40
CA ALA A 141 8.48 3.34 -18.88
C ALA A 141 9.17 4.16 -19.98
N SER A 142 9.40 3.56 -21.15
CA SER A 142 10.00 4.28 -22.30
C SER A 142 9.16 5.47 -22.79
N ASN A 143 7.85 5.47 -22.51
CA ASN A 143 6.90 6.53 -22.88
C ASN A 143 6.48 7.42 -21.68
N PHE A 144 7.11 7.26 -20.52
CA PHE A 144 6.69 7.94 -19.29
C PHE A 144 6.92 9.45 -19.32
N GLY A 145 7.99 9.93 -19.97
CA GLY A 145 8.35 11.34 -19.99
C GLY A 145 7.23 12.25 -20.51
N SER A 146 6.52 11.83 -21.56
CA SER A 146 5.36 12.55 -22.10
C SER A 146 4.10 12.42 -21.24
N ASN A 147 4.04 11.43 -20.35
CA ASN A 147 2.84 11.04 -19.58
C ASN A 147 3.05 11.11 -18.06
N ARG A 148 4.07 11.82 -17.56
CA ARG A 148 4.45 11.82 -16.12
C ARG A 148 3.34 12.28 -15.15
N TYR A 149 2.31 12.94 -15.68
CA TYR A 149 1.17 13.45 -14.92
C TYR A 149 -0.02 12.47 -14.89
N ASN A 150 -0.04 11.48 -15.79
CA ASN A 150 -0.98 10.38 -15.74
C ASN A 150 -0.52 9.41 -14.65
N MET A 151 -1.28 9.38 -13.58
CA MET A 151 -0.93 8.67 -12.36
C MET A 151 -2.03 7.71 -11.93
N PRO A 152 -1.73 6.70 -11.09
CA PRO A 152 -2.68 5.65 -10.76
C PRO A 152 -3.91 6.21 -10.08
N TYR A 153 -5.08 5.71 -10.46
CA TYR A 153 -6.37 6.21 -9.99
C TYR A 153 -6.70 5.77 -8.56
N TRP A 154 -6.01 4.75 -8.02
CA TRP A 154 -6.28 4.19 -6.70
C TRP A 154 -6.31 5.24 -5.57
N LEU A 155 -5.46 6.28 -5.63
CA LEU A 155 -5.44 7.33 -4.59
C LEU A 155 -6.70 8.19 -4.64
N ARG A 156 -7.15 8.53 -5.86
CA ARG A 156 -8.40 9.30 -6.06
C ARG A 156 -9.58 8.47 -5.60
N LEU A 157 -9.58 7.18 -5.90
CA LEU A 157 -10.67 6.31 -5.47
C LEU A 157 -10.69 6.12 -3.95
N SER A 158 -9.55 5.91 -3.30
CA SER A 158 -9.42 5.87 -1.84
C SER A 158 -9.94 7.17 -1.21
N GLN A 159 -9.55 8.34 -1.74
CA GLN A 159 -10.10 9.63 -1.33
C GLN A 159 -11.64 9.66 -1.41
N LEU A 160 -12.21 9.24 -2.54
CA LEU A 160 -13.67 9.26 -2.73
C LEU A 160 -14.39 8.30 -1.78
N ARG A 161 -13.82 7.10 -1.55
CA ARG A 161 -14.36 6.10 -0.60
C ARG A 161 -14.35 6.65 0.83
N ILE A 162 -13.21 7.11 1.33
CA ILE A 162 -13.12 7.58 2.73
C ILE A 162 -13.93 8.86 2.96
N MET A 163 -13.96 9.79 2.00
CA MET A 163 -14.73 11.03 2.16
C MET A 163 -16.24 10.78 2.13
N SER A 164 -16.72 9.71 1.49
CA SER A 164 -18.12 9.26 1.59
C SER A 164 -18.46 8.64 2.97
N HIS A 165 -17.44 8.21 3.71
CA HIS A 165 -17.58 7.61 5.02
C HIS A 165 -17.55 8.64 6.15
N ILE A 166 -16.81 9.75 5.99
CA ILE A 166 -16.72 10.81 7.00
C ILE A 166 -18.06 11.56 7.12
N PRO A 167 -18.55 11.85 8.34
CA PRO A 167 -19.78 12.64 8.51
C PRO A 167 -19.70 14.01 7.82
N ASN A 168 -20.73 14.36 7.03
CA ASN A 168 -20.79 15.64 6.30
C ASN A 168 -20.56 16.86 7.21
N LYS A 169 -21.06 16.84 8.45
CA LYS A 169 -20.80 17.92 9.42
C LYS A 169 -19.30 18.14 9.61
N LEU A 170 -18.53 17.07 9.81
CA LEU A 170 -17.08 17.14 9.98
C LEU A 170 -16.37 17.58 8.70
N ILE A 171 -16.83 17.12 7.52
CA ILE A 171 -16.31 17.57 6.22
C ILE A 171 -16.42 19.10 6.10
N ASN A 172 -17.59 19.65 6.43
CA ASN A 172 -17.84 21.08 6.34
C ASN A 172 -17.05 21.89 7.41
N GLU A 173 -17.01 21.42 8.66
CA GLU A 173 -16.31 22.10 9.76
C GLU A 173 -14.79 22.12 9.56
N ALA A 174 -14.19 21.01 9.12
CA ALA A 174 -12.75 20.90 8.88
C ALA A 174 -12.33 21.31 7.46
N GLN A 175 -13.30 21.65 6.60
CA GLN A 175 -13.10 22.05 5.19
C GLN A 175 -12.33 20.98 4.39
N LEU A 176 -12.74 19.72 4.53
CA LEU A 176 -12.01 18.57 3.97
C LEU A 176 -12.10 18.49 2.45
N ASP A 177 -13.15 19.08 1.86
CA ASP A 177 -13.35 19.16 0.42
C ASP A 177 -12.38 20.14 -0.29
N GLU A 178 -11.65 20.97 0.48
CA GLU A 178 -10.58 21.83 -0.06
C GLU A 178 -9.21 21.13 -0.11
N ILE A 179 -9.08 19.96 0.52
CA ILE A 179 -7.87 19.17 0.49
C ILE A 179 -7.79 18.48 -0.87
N PHE A 180 -6.72 18.72 -1.62
CA PHE A 180 -6.48 18.01 -2.88
C PHE A 180 -5.45 16.90 -2.70
N PHE A 181 -5.62 15.83 -3.48
CA PHE A 181 -4.88 14.58 -3.35
C PHE A 181 -4.17 14.30 -4.66
N PHE A 182 -2.90 13.92 -4.61
CA PHE A 182 -2.18 13.49 -5.80
C PHE A 182 -0.98 12.59 -5.44
N PRO A 183 -0.70 11.55 -6.24
CA PRO A 183 0.44 10.68 -6.00
C PRO A 183 1.74 11.40 -6.38
N ILE A 184 2.86 10.97 -5.81
CA ILE A 184 4.20 11.48 -6.12
C ILE A 184 5.12 10.35 -6.61
N HIS A 185 6.09 10.68 -7.45
CA HIS A 185 7.04 9.75 -8.06
C HIS A 185 8.10 9.23 -7.08
N ARG A 186 7.66 8.60 -5.99
CA ARG A 186 8.52 8.03 -4.95
C ARG A 186 8.12 6.60 -4.58
N ARG A 187 9.11 5.82 -4.16
CA ARG A 187 9.03 4.49 -3.55
C ARG A 187 8.73 4.58 -2.05
N GLY A 188 8.27 3.47 -1.46
CA GLY A 188 8.08 3.30 -0.01
C GLY A 188 6.63 3.44 0.48
N LEU A 189 6.41 3.21 1.77
CA LEU A 189 5.10 3.12 2.45
C LEU A 189 4.55 4.49 2.93
N ASN A 190 4.90 5.60 2.27
CA ASN A 190 4.60 6.92 2.82
C ASN A 190 3.45 7.62 2.11
N ALA A 191 2.57 8.20 2.91
CA ALA A 191 1.75 9.35 2.54
C ALA A 191 2.20 10.57 3.36
N THR A 192 1.74 11.75 2.99
CA THR A 192 2.11 12.98 3.69
C THR A 192 1.01 14.03 3.54
N SER A 193 0.60 14.58 4.67
CA SER A 193 -0.25 15.76 4.79
C SER A 193 0.60 17.03 4.91
N CYS A 194 0.23 18.07 4.15
CA CYS A 194 0.95 19.33 4.12
C CYS A 194 0.01 20.52 3.95
N SER A 195 0.41 21.68 4.48
CA SER A 195 -0.25 22.96 4.25
C SER A 195 0.79 24.00 3.84
N ILE A 196 0.67 24.55 2.64
CA ILE A 196 1.60 25.56 2.09
C ILE A 196 0.79 26.71 1.52
N ASN A 197 1.08 27.95 1.94
CA ASN A 197 0.39 29.15 1.48
C ASN A 197 -1.15 29.05 1.60
N GLY A 198 -1.64 28.38 2.65
CA GLY A 198 -3.08 28.15 2.88
C GLY A 198 -3.66 26.96 2.10
N GLN A 199 -2.93 26.37 1.16
CA GLN A 199 -3.38 25.21 0.40
C GLN A 199 -3.06 23.91 1.16
N LYS A 200 -4.10 23.15 1.47
CA LYS A 200 -4.00 21.83 2.12
C LYS A 200 -3.95 20.74 1.06
N TYR A 201 -3.03 19.79 1.21
CA TYR A 201 -2.98 18.64 0.32
C TYR A 201 -2.48 17.39 1.03
N VAL A 202 -2.75 16.24 0.41
CA VAL A 202 -2.22 14.93 0.77
C VAL A 202 -1.52 14.35 -0.45
N THR A 203 -0.29 13.89 -0.26
CA THR A 203 0.45 13.13 -1.28
C THR A 203 0.65 11.71 -0.82
N ALA A 204 0.64 10.76 -1.76
CA ALA A 204 1.02 9.38 -1.50
C ALA A 204 2.11 8.92 -2.47
N ASN A 205 3.04 8.11 -2.00
CA ASN A 205 4.03 7.49 -2.86
C ASN A 205 3.35 6.63 -3.92
N PHE A 206 3.78 6.74 -5.17
CA PHE A 206 3.24 5.96 -6.28
C PHE A 206 3.30 4.45 -6.00
N GLY A 207 4.42 3.96 -5.48
CA GLY A 207 4.62 2.54 -5.20
C GLY A 207 3.93 2.01 -3.94
N LEU A 208 3.11 2.83 -3.26
CA LEU A 208 2.45 2.48 -2.00
C LEU A 208 1.47 1.31 -2.16
N ASN A 209 0.57 1.39 -3.14
CA ASN A 209 -0.40 0.34 -3.44
C ASN A 209 0.32 -0.98 -3.70
N GLY A 210 1.28 -0.96 -4.63
CA GLY A 210 1.91 -2.20 -5.00
C GLY A 210 2.81 -2.83 -3.93
N ILE A 211 3.52 -2.04 -3.12
CA ILE A 211 4.34 -2.62 -2.03
C ILE A 211 3.48 -3.22 -0.91
N LEU A 212 2.33 -2.62 -0.59
CA LEU A 212 1.37 -3.18 0.37
C LEU A 212 0.79 -4.51 -0.14
N HIS A 213 0.41 -4.55 -1.41
CA HIS A 213 -0.06 -5.77 -2.05
C HIS A 213 1.00 -6.89 -2.02
N GLU A 214 2.27 -6.57 -2.25
CA GLU A 214 3.38 -7.54 -2.15
C GLU A 214 3.56 -8.09 -0.73
N LEU A 215 3.53 -7.23 0.29
CA LEU A 215 3.61 -7.64 1.70
C LEU A 215 2.43 -8.52 2.12
N ASN A 216 1.22 -8.16 1.72
CA ASN A 216 0.02 -8.96 1.96
C ASN A 216 0.13 -10.31 1.24
N ARG A 217 0.55 -10.31 -0.02
CA ARG A 217 0.73 -11.54 -0.80
C ARG A 217 1.74 -12.48 -0.18
N PHE A 218 2.84 -11.95 0.36
CA PHE A 218 3.84 -12.74 1.09
C PHE A 218 3.22 -13.46 2.30
N ILE A 219 2.47 -12.74 3.15
CA ILE A 219 1.83 -13.35 4.32
C ILE A 219 0.82 -14.42 3.91
N TYR A 220 -0.06 -14.12 2.95
CA TYR A 220 -1.04 -15.09 2.48
C TYR A 220 -0.42 -16.29 1.75
N HIS A 221 0.72 -16.12 1.08
CA HIS A 221 1.47 -17.24 0.52
C HIS A 221 1.93 -18.21 1.60
N PHE A 222 2.64 -17.71 2.62
CA PHE A 222 3.15 -18.57 3.68
C PHE A 222 2.04 -19.15 4.56
N GLN A 223 0.94 -18.42 4.74
CA GLN A 223 -0.24 -18.92 5.46
C GLN A 223 -0.93 -20.04 4.68
N SER A 224 -1.18 -19.86 3.37
CA SER A 224 -1.83 -20.87 2.53
C SER A 224 -0.94 -22.07 2.23
N THR A 225 0.38 -21.93 2.32
CA THR A 225 1.35 -23.03 2.12
C THR A 225 1.80 -23.70 3.42
N GLU A 226 1.09 -23.45 4.51
CA GLU A 226 1.47 -23.91 5.84
C GLU A 226 1.74 -25.42 5.88
N ILE A 227 0.82 -26.20 5.30
CA ILE A 227 0.85 -27.67 5.30
C ILE A 227 1.99 -28.25 4.45
N TYR A 228 2.45 -27.54 3.43
CA TYR A 228 3.53 -27.99 2.52
C TYR A 228 4.92 -27.65 3.05
N SER A 229 4.97 -26.78 4.05
CA SER A 229 6.19 -26.11 4.46
C SER A 229 7.06 -26.88 5.46
N LEU A 230 6.50 -27.83 6.24
CA LEU A 230 7.22 -28.55 7.31
C LEU A 230 8.06 -27.62 8.24
N GLU A 231 8.96 -28.18 9.05
CA GLU A 231 9.88 -27.43 9.91
C GLU A 231 10.84 -26.52 9.10
N ASN A 232 11.28 -25.39 9.68
CA ASN A 232 12.16 -24.36 9.08
C ASN A 232 11.51 -23.38 8.09
N ARG A 233 10.21 -23.07 8.22
CA ARG A 233 9.50 -22.13 7.33
C ARG A 233 10.18 -20.75 7.29
N GLU A 234 10.59 -20.24 8.44
CA GLU A 234 11.31 -18.98 8.58
C GLU A 234 12.61 -18.93 7.77
N LYS A 235 13.31 -20.07 7.62
CA LYS A 235 14.56 -20.16 6.85
C LYS A 235 14.33 -20.05 5.34
N ARG A 236 13.13 -20.41 4.86
CA ARG A 236 12.73 -20.22 3.45
C ARG A 236 12.11 -18.86 3.21
N ALA A 237 11.28 -18.40 4.15
CA ALA A 237 10.60 -17.12 4.07
C ALA A 237 11.58 -15.94 4.12
N LEU A 238 12.66 -16.04 4.91
CA LEU A 238 13.64 -14.96 5.06
C LEU A 238 14.30 -14.57 3.72
N PRO A 239 14.94 -15.49 2.94
CA PRO A 239 15.50 -15.14 1.62
C PRO A 239 14.51 -14.47 0.66
N GLU A 240 13.22 -14.83 0.75
CA GLU A 240 12.18 -14.31 -0.14
C GLU A 240 11.72 -12.89 0.21
N ILE A 241 11.73 -12.53 1.50
CA ILE A 241 11.33 -11.19 1.97
C ILE A 241 12.50 -10.20 2.00
N ILE A 242 13.75 -10.65 2.07
CA ILE A 242 14.92 -9.75 2.10
C ILE A 242 14.93 -8.71 0.96
N PRO A 243 14.65 -9.06 -0.31
CA PRO A 243 14.53 -8.05 -1.37
C PRO A 243 13.49 -6.96 -1.06
N VAL A 244 12.36 -7.33 -0.46
CA VAL A 244 11.28 -6.41 -0.07
C VAL A 244 11.74 -5.49 1.06
N VAL A 245 12.47 -6.02 2.04
CA VAL A 245 13.12 -5.20 3.09
C VAL A 245 14.10 -4.21 2.44
N LEU A 246 14.99 -4.70 1.58
CA LEU A 246 15.99 -3.85 0.92
C LEU A 246 15.38 -2.79 0.00
N TYR A 247 14.17 -3.01 -0.54
CA TYR A 247 13.43 -1.99 -1.29
C TYR A 247 13.10 -0.76 -0.44
N PHE A 248 12.85 -0.94 0.86
CA PHE A 248 12.67 0.18 1.80
C PHE A 248 13.98 0.84 2.21
N LEU A 249 15.03 0.03 2.36
CA LEU A 249 16.29 0.48 2.96
C LEU A 249 17.28 1.04 1.94
N THR A 250 17.17 0.66 0.67
CA THR A 250 18.19 0.91 -0.36
C THR A 250 17.54 1.25 -1.71
N SER A 251 18.26 1.05 -2.81
CA SER A 251 17.78 1.19 -4.18
C SER A 251 17.26 -0.12 -4.81
N CYS A 252 17.16 -1.21 -4.04
CA CYS A 252 16.74 -2.53 -4.51
C CYS A 252 15.50 -2.47 -5.41
N SER A 253 15.56 -3.14 -6.57
CA SER A 253 14.47 -3.17 -7.54
C SER A 253 13.44 -4.24 -7.18
N PRO A 254 12.11 -3.96 -7.30
CA PRO A 254 11.06 -4.96 -7.18
C PRO A 254 11.19 -6.13 -8.16
N ARG A 255 12.03 -6.02 -9.21
CA ARG A 255 12.38 -7.14 -10.10
C ARG A 255 12.90 -8.36 -9.34
N TYR A 256 13.55 -8.15 -8.20
CA TYR A 256 14.09 -9.22 -7.36
C TYR A 256 13.06 -9.82 -6.40
N PHE A 257 11.83 -9.30 -6.36
CA PHE A 257 10.79 -9.86 -5.49
C PHE A 257 10.34 -11.22 -6.00
N TYR A 258 10.41 -12.21 -5.12
CA TYR A 258 10.02 -13.57 -5.42
C TYR A 258 8.54 -13.65 -5.80
N PRO A 259 8.18 -14.44 -6.83
CA PRO A 259 6.79 -14.67 -7.18
C PRO A 259 6.12 -15.55 -6.12
N GLN A 260 5.16 -14.99 -5.41
CA GLN A 260 4.42 -15.65 -4.34
C GLN A 260 3.12 -16.29 -4.89
N PHE A 261 2.76 -17.46 -4.36
CA PHE A 261 1.57 -18.21 -4.79
C PHE A 261 0.38 -17.95 -3.87
N LEU A 262 -0.81 -17.82 -4.44
CA LEU A 262 -2.05 -17.69 -3.70
C LEU A 262 -3.01 -18.82 -4.06
N PHE A 263 -3.46 -19.56 -3.04
CA PHE A 263 -4.43 -20.64 -3.18
C PHE A 263 -5.82 -20.21 -2.74
N GLY A 264 -6.84 -20.71 -3.43
CA GLY A 264 -8.25 -20.51 -3.10
C GLY A 264 -8.64 -19.04 -2.95
N LYS A 265 -9.29 -18.69 -1.82
CA LYS A 265 -9.82 -17.33 -1.58
C LYS A 265 -8.77 -16.29 -1.18
N SER A 266 -7.53 -16.69 -0.94
CA SER A 266 -6.45 -15.78 -0.50
C SER A 266 -6.21 -14.64 -1.50
N SER A 267 -6.39 -14.91 -2.79
CA SER A 267 -6.25 -13.93 -3.87
C SER A 267 -7.17 -12.71 -3.73
N TRP A 268 -8.41 -12.91 -3.26
CA TRP A 268 -9.34 -11.81 -3.01
C TRP A 268 -8.99 -11.06 -1.73
N LYS A 269 -8.57 -11.77 -0.67
CA LYS A 269 -8.21 -11.15 0.61
C LYS A 269 -7.01 -10.21 0.49
N VAL A 270 -5.99 -10.56 -0.30
CA VAL A 270 -4.82 -9.71 -0.54
C VAL A 270 -5.26 -8.33 -1.05
N LYS A 271 -6.11 -8.28 -2.09
CA LYS A 271 -6.61 -7.02 -2.64
C LYS A 271 -7.44 -6.24 -1.64
N THR A 272 -8.44 -6.89 -1.03
CA THR A 272 -9.32 -6.23 -0.05
C THR A 272 -8.53 -5.61 1.10
N PHE A 273 -7.49 -6.29 1.59
CA PHE A 273 -6.67 -5.77 2.68
C PHE A 273 -5.81 -4.61 2.21
N THR A 274 -5.22 -4.68 1.01
CA THR A 274 -4.49 -3.55 0.43
C THR A 274 -5.37 -2.31 0.34
N ASP A 275 -6.63 -2.44 -0.10
CA ASP A 275 -7.55 -1.30 -0.18
C ASP A 275 -7.86 -0.69 1.18
N TYR A 276 -8.14 -1.52 2.19
CA TYR A 276 -8.39 -1.02 3.54
C TYR A 276 -7.16 -0.37 4.17
N GLN A 277 -5.96 -0.89 3.87
CA GLN A 277 -4.71 -0.28 4.33
C GLN A 277 -4.49 1.08 3.66
N LEU A 278 -4.72 1.20 2.35
CA LEU A 278 -4.69 2.48 1.65
C LEU A 278 -5.70 3.46 2.24
N ASP A 279 -6.96 3.02 2.43
CA ASP A 279 -8.01 3.85 3.00
C ASP A 279 -7.65 4.32 4.42
N PHE A 280 -7.08 3.45 5.27
CA PHE A 280 -6.58 3.85 6.58
C PHE A 280 -5.44 4.88 6.49
N ILE A 281 -4.44 4.66 5.62
CA ILE A 281 -3.32 5.59 5.45
C ILE A 281 -3.82 6.97 5.00
N ILE A 282 -4.74 7.03 4.02
CA ILE A 282 -5.27 8.32 3.57
C ILE A 282 -6.14 8.97 4.66
N LEU A 283 -6.91 8.19 5.40
CA LEU A 283 -7.72 8.69 6.52
C LEU A 283 -6.87 9.20 7.68
N HIS A 284 -5.71 8.59 7.94
CA HIS A 284 -4.69 9.07 8.86
C HIS A 284 -4.18 10.45 8.42
N GLU A 285 -3.84 10.64 7.14
CA GLU A 285 -3.42 11.95 6.63
C GLU A 285 -4.53 13.01 6.67
N ILE A 286 -5.78 12.63 6.42
CA ILE A 286 -6.93 13.52 6.62
C ILE A 286 -7.07 13.90 8.10
N SER A 287 -6.83 12.96 9.01
CA SER A 287 -6.92 13.20 10.45
C SER A 287 -5.91 14.25 10.92
N HIS A 288 -4.72 14.30 10.33
CA HIS A 288 -3.78 15.40 10.56
C HIS A 288 -4.35 16.77 10.19
N HIS A 289 -5.13 16.86 9.10
CA HIS A 289 -5.78 18.10 8.70
C HIS A 289 -6.96 18.46 9.60
N ILE A 290 -7.79 17.49 10.00
CA ILE A 290 -8.90 17.70 10.94
C ILE A 290 -8.39 18.27 12.27
N LEU A 291 -7.27 17.73 12.78
CA LEU A 291 -6.68 18.10 14.06
C LEU A 291 -5.70 19.29 13.96
N GLU A 292 -5.63 19.94 12.80
CA GLU A 292 -4.74 21.05 12.47
C GLU A 292 -3.25 20.78 12.78
N HIS A 293 -2.78 19.53 12.69
CA HIS A 293 -1.41 19.14 13.04
C HIS A 293 -0.35 19.96 12.28
N PRO A 294 -0.42 20.13 10.94
CA PRO A 294 0.61 20.89 10.21
C PRO A 294 0.77 22.33 10.71
N LYS A 295 -0.36 22.99 11.02
CA LYS A 295 -0.38 24.36 11.54
C LYS A 295 0.15 24.40 12.97
N ARG A 296 -0.27 23.48 13.84
CA ARG A 296 0.19 23.39 15.24
C ARG A 296 1.71 23.13 15.32
N VAL A 297 2.25 22.22 14.50
CA VAL A 297 3.70 21.95 14.42
C VAL A 297 4.48 23.19 13.99
N SER A 298 3.97 23.96 13.01
CA SER A 298 4.67 25.13 12.47
C SER A 298 4.89 26.25 13.50
N LEU A 299 4.10 26.26 14.58
CA LEU A 299 4.20 27.25 15.66
C LEU A 299 5.29 26.91 16.68
N ILE A 300 5.76 25.65 16.73
CA ILE A 300 6.75 25.19 17.71
C ILE A 300 8.15 25.47 17.17
N LYS A 301 8.88 26.40 17.79
CA LYS A 301 10.22 26.80 17.33
C LYS A 301 11.33 25.85 17.77
N ASP A 302 11.22 25.29 18.97
CA ASP A 302 12.21 24.35 19.50
C ASP A 302 12.18 23.01 18.75
N TYR A 303 13.34 22.51 18.37
CA TYR A 303 13.44 21.29 17.56
C TYR A 303 13.05 20.04 18.35
N VAL A 304 13.51 19.90 19.60
CA VAL A 304 13.26 18.70 20.42
C VAL A 304 11.80 18.61 20.82
N GLU A 305 11.22 19.72 21.27
CA GLU A 305 9.80 19.85 21.56
C GLU A 305 8.96 19.53 20.33
N ARG A 306 9.34 20.08 19.16
CA ARG A 306 8.65 19.81 17.89
C ARG A 306 8.65 18.32 17.55
N GLN A 307 9.78 17.63 17.67
CA GLN A 307 9.86 16.19 17.40
C GLN A 307 8.98 15.38 18.36
N ASN A 308 9.01 15.70 19.65
CA ASN A 308 8.14 15.04 20.62
C ASN A 308 6.65 15.30 20.34
N LYS A 309 6.31 16.50 19.87
CA LYS A 309 4.94 16.84 19.55
C LYS A 309 4.44 16.18 18.26
N ILE A 310 5.31 16.04 17.25
CA ILE A 310 5.00 15.26 16.04
C ILE A 310 4.65 13.82 16.42
N LYS A 311 5.44 13.17 17.28
CA LYS A 311 5.12 11.81 17.76
C LYS A 311 3.74 11.70 18.40
N GLN A 312 3.32 12.69 19.18
CA GLN A 312 1.97 12.72 19.76
C GLN A 312 0.89 12.88 18.68
N PHE A 313 1.16 13.71 17.66
CA PHE A 313 0.25 13.93 16.54
C PHE A 313 0.01 12.67 15.71
N GLU A 314 1.00 11.80 15.56
CA GLU A 314 0.83 10.50 14.91
C GLU A 314 -0.19 9.63 15.66
N TYR A 315 -0.10 9.56 16.99
CA TYR A 315 -1.08 8.82 17.80
C TYR A 315 -2.48 9.45 17.74
N GLU A 316 -2.56 10.78 17.79
CA GLU A 316 -3.83 11.52 17.65
C GLU A 316 -4.48 11.22 16.27
N ALA A 317 -3.68 11.16 15.20
CA ALA A 317 -4.15 10.89 13.84
C ALA A 317 -4.57 9.43 13.64
N ASP A 318 -3.78 8.45 14.09
CA ASP A 318 -4.17 7.02 14.08
C ASP A 318 -5.49 6.79 14.82
N THR A 319 -5.63 7.50 15.95
CA THR A 319 -6.82 7.40 16.80
C THR A 319 -8.06 7.90 16.09
N LEU A 320 -7.99 9.10 15.52
CA LEU A 320 -9.11 9.67 14.80
C LEU A 320 -9.44 8.86 13.54
N ALA A 321 -8.42 8.35 12.82
CA ALA A 321 -8.64 7.49 11.67
C ALA A 321 -9.43 6.23 12.06
N ASN A 322 -9.06 5.57 13.17
CA ASN A 322 -9.79 4.41 13.67
C ASN A 322 -11.26 4.75 13.99
N VAL A 323 -11.49 5.86 14.71
CA VAL A 323 -12.85 6.32 15.04
C VAL A 323 -13.66 6.62 13.79
N LEU A 324 -13.04 7.24 12.78
CA LEU A 324 -13.69 7.53 11.53
C LEU A 324 -14.02 6.26 10.75
N MET A 325 -13.15 5.25 10.68
CA MET A 325 -13.49 3.94 10.07
C MET A 325 -14.63 3.21 10.81
N ALA A 326 -14.73 3.41 12.13
CA ALA A 326 -15.80 2.85 12.95
C ALA A 326 -17.12 3.64 12.86
N SER A 327 -17.13 4.79 12.17
CA SER A 327 -18.21 5.78 12.29
C SER A 327 -19.58 5.20 11.95
N SER A 328 -19.69 4.38 10.89
CA SER A 328 -20.95 3.75 10.51
C SER A 328 -21.49 2.79 11.58
N ILE A 329 -20.62 2.10 12.32
CA ILE A 329 -21.01 1.18 13.40
C ILE A 329 -21.40 1.96 14.67
N ILE A 330 -20.71 3.07 14.94
CA ILE A 330 -21.03 3.94 16.08
C ILE A 330 -22.41 4.58 15.89
N THR A 331 -22.75 4.99 14.66
CA THR A 331 -24.05 5.58 14.33
C THR A 331 -25.19 4.56 14.29
N GLU A 332 -24.91 3.28 14.00
CA GLU A 332 -25.90 2.18 14.01
C GLU A 332 -26.54 1.95 15.40
N GLY A 333 -25.89 2.39 16.48
CA GLY A 333 -26.45 2.36 17.84
C GLY A 333 -27.47 3.46 18.16
N ASN A 334 -27.63 4.47 17.29
CA ASN A 334 -28.38 5.71 17.57
C ASN A 334 -29.59 5.95 16.63
N ASP A 335 -30.21 4.91 16.09
CA ASP A 335 -31.35 5.00 15.14
C ASP A 335 -31.05 5.78 13.83
N GLU A 336 -29.81 6.17 13.56
CA GLU A 336 -29.43 6.76 12.28
C GLU A 336 -29.28 5.66 11.23
N PRO A 337 -29.98 5.74 10.08
CA PRO A 337 -29.81 4.77 9.02
C PRO A 337 -28.35 4.81 8.56
N ARG A 338 -27.77 3.63 8.29
CA ARG A 338 -26.50 3.52 7.56
C ARG A 338 -26.43 4.60 6.49
N SER A 339 -25.28 5.27 6.36
CA SER A 339 -24.94 5.80 5.04
C SER A 339 -25.09 4.62 4.07
N LYS A 340 -26.14 4.65 3.24
CA LYS A 340 -26.45 3.58 2.27
C LYS A 340 -25.28 3.32 1.29
N HIS A 341 -24.23 4.13 1.38
CA HIS A 341 -23.07 4.18 0.50
C HIS A 341 -21.76 3.84 1.22
N SER A 342 -21.76 3.53 2.53
CA SER A 342 -20.53 3.08 3.21
C SER A 342 -20.12 1.70 2.71
N VAL A 343 -18.96 1.63 2.06
CA VAL A 343 -18.36 0.39 1.54
C VAL A 343 -17.36 -0.24 2.52
N ILE A 344 -17.02 0.44 3.62
CA ILE A 344 -16.06 -0.05 4.61
C ILE A 344 -16.73 -1.06 5.54
N VAL A 345 -16.24 -2.29 5.53
CA VAL A 345 -16.55 -3.31 6.53
C VAL A 345 -15.52 -3.22 7.63
N TYR A 346 -15.88 -2.59 8.75
CA TYR A 346 -14.94 -2.27 9.83
C TYR A 346 -14.18 -3.48 10.38
N ALA A 347 -14.81 -4.66 10.46
CA ALA A 347 -14.14 -5.87 10.94
C ALA A 347 -12.94 -6.25 10.06
N ASP A 348 -13.14 -6.27 8.74
CA ASP A 348 -12.07 -6.54 7.76
C ASP A 348 -11.05 -5.40 7.74
N ALA A 349 -11.51 -4.16 7.89
CA ALA A 349 -10.65 -2.99 7.90
C ALA A 349 -9.69 -2.98 9.09
N ILE A 350 -10.17 -3.29 10.29
CA ILE A 350 -9.29 -3.40 11.47
C ILE A 350 -8.25 -4.49 11.26
N GLU A 351 -8.65 -5.67 10.79
CA GLU A 351 -7.71 -6.78 10.53
C GLU A 351 -6.62 -6.36 9.51
N ALA A 352 -7.00 -5.63 8.46
CA ALA A 352 -6.06 -5.09 7.48
C ALA A 352 -5.09 -4.05 8.09
N VAL A 353 -5.57 -3.19 8.99
CA VAL A 353 -4.76 -2.19 9.70
C VAL A 353 -3.82 -2.83 10.71
N GLU A 354 -4.28 -3.82 11.48
CA GLU A 354 -3.41 -4.62 12.36
C GLU A 354 -2.27 -5.25 11.53
N LEU A 355 -2.59 -5.86 10.39
CA LEU A 355 -1.59 -6.43 9.49
C LEU A 355 -0.60 -5.37 8.94
N LEU A 356 -1.07 -4.17 8.62
CA LEU A 356 -0.21 -3.05 8.19
C LEU A 356 0.83 -2.72 9.25
N PHE A 357 0.42 -2.60 10.52
CA PHE A 357 1.34 -2.32 11.60
C PHE A 357 2.35 -3.45 11.84
N GLU A 358 1.95 -4.72 11.68
CA GLU A 358 2.89 -5.85 11.73
C GLU A 358 3.93 -5.79 10.60
N HIS A 359 3.52 -5.44 9.37
CA HIS A 359 4.44 -5.22 8.26
C HIS A 359 5.44 -4.10 8.58
N MET A 360 4.94 -2.96 9.05
CA MET A 360 5.78 -1.81 9.40
C MET A 360 6.78 -2.17 10.50
N ASN A 361 6.32 -2.83 11.58
CA ASN A 361 7.19 -3.25 12.67
C ASN A 361 8.30 -4.20 12.20
N PHE A 362 7.96 -5.17 11.33
CA PHE A 362 8.96 -6.08 10.77
C PHE A 362 10.03 -5.33 9.95
N ILE A 363 9.63 -4.39 9.10
CA ILE A 363 10.58 -3.57 8.32
C ILE A 363 11.45 -2.72 9.25
N GLU A 364 10.89 -2.15 10.31
CA GLU A 364 11.61 -1.38 11.33
C GLU A 364 12.67 -2.22 12.06
N GLU A 365 12.32 -3.43 12.51
CA GLU A 365 13.25 -4.36 13.16
C GLU A 365 14.37 -4.80 12.21
N MET A 366 14.02 -5.12 10.96
CA MET A 366 15.00 -5.52 9.96
C MET A 366 15.93 -4.37 9.57
N GLU A 367 15.44 -3.13 9.54
CA GLU A 367 16.28 -1.93 9.40
C GLU A 367 17.34 -1.89 10.49
N GLU A 368 16.94 -2.04 11.75
CA GLU A 368 17.87 -1.97 12.90
C GLU A 368 18.94 -3.05 12.81
N ILE A 369 18.56 -4.29 12.47
CA ILE A 369 19.50 -5.40 12.29
C ILE A 369 20.49 -5.12 11.16
N ILE A 370 19.99 -4.77 9.97
CA ILE A 370 20.84 -4.55 8.79
C ILE A 370 21.72 -3.30 8.99
N ARG A 371 21.18 -2.23 9.58
CA ARG A 371 21.92 -0.99 9.88
C ARG A 371 23.02 -1.22 10.89
N HIS A 372 22.74 -1.95 11.97
CA HIS A 372 23.74 -2.26 12.99
C HIS A 372 24.91 -3.06 12.41
N ARG A 373 24.62 -4.03 11.55
CA ARG A 373 25.63 -4.96 11.01
C ARG A 373 26.35 -4.43 9.78
N PHE A 374 25.68 -3.66 8.93
CA PHE A 374 26.18 -3.28 7.60
C PHE A 374 26.13 -1.79 7.28
N GLY A 375 25.64 -0.93 8.18
CA GLY A 375 25.51 0.52 7.93
C GLY A 375 26.84 1.26 7.69
N SER A 376 27.98 0.64 8.00
CA SER A 376 29.30 1.16 7.61
C SER A 376 29.71 0.83 6.18
N PHE A 377 29.04 -0.12 5.52
CA PHE A 377 29.38 -0.62 4.19
C PHE A 377 28.36 -0.23 3.13
N ILE A 378 27.09 -0.13 3.51
CA ILE A 378 25.99 0.23 2.61
C ILE A 378 25.22 1.43 3.13
N ASN A 379 24.76 2.28 2.22
CA ASN A 379 23.87 3.38 2.59
C ASN A 379 22.47 2.84 2.85
N ILE A 380 21.95 3.06 4.06
CA ILE A 380 20.66 2.57 4.51
C ILE A 380 19.78 3.77 4.82
N SER A 381 18.76 3.97 4.00
CA SER A 381 17.69 4.93 4.22
C SER A 381 16.93 4.60 5.51
N SER A 382 16.54 5.61 6.27
CA SER A 382 15.70 5.39 7.45
C SER A 382 14.24 5.30 7.05
N THR A 383 13.53 4.30 7.56
CA THR A 383 12.10 4.10 7.31
C THR A 383 11.22 4.88 8.31
N LYS A 384 11.69 5.08 9.55
CA LYS A 384 10.92 5.69 10.65
C LYS A 384 10.67 7.20 10.53
N GLY A 385 11.53 7.96 9.84
CA GLY A 385 11.35 9.42 9.73
C GLY A 385 11.11 10.10 11.10
N ALA A 386 9.96 10.76 11.25
CA ALA A 386 9.50 11.33 12.53
C ALA A 386 8.40 10.51 13.23
N HIS A 387 7.99 9.37 12.66
CA HIS A 387 6.94 8.53 13.20
C HIS A 387 7.42 7.76 14.45
N PRO A 388 6.54 7.53 15.44
CA PRO A 388 6.79 6.54 16.48
C PRO A 388 6.82 5.11 15.92
N GLU A 389 7.41 4.21 16.69
CA GLU A 389 7.44 2.76 16.46
C GLU A 389 6.07 2.20 16.09
N ALA A 390 6.00 1.39 15.03
CA ALA A 390 4.76 0.80 14.53
C ALA A 390 4.04 -0.02 15.61
N TYR A 391 4.79 -0.82 16.38
CA TYR A 391 4.25 -1.58 17.51
C TYR A 391 3.55 -0.68 18.55
N THR A 392 4.17 0.46 18.88
CA THR A 392 3.58 1.41 19.84
C THR A 392 2.33 2.06 19.27
N ARG A 393 2.35 2.43 17.99
CA ARG A 393 1.17 2.98 17.31
C ARG A 393 -0.01 1.99 17.32
N LEU A 394 0.25 0.71 17.08
CA LEU A 394 -0.76 -0.35 17.15
C LEU A 394 -1.38 -0.49 18.55
N GLU A 395 -0.57 -0.39 19.63
CA GLU A 395 -1.11 -0.38 20.99
C GLU A 395 -2.06 0.79 21.23
N TYR A 396 -1.72 1.99 20.75
CA TYR A 396 -2.58 3.17 20.86
C TYR A 396 -3.86 3.01 20.03
N PHE A 397 -3.73 2.47 18.82
CA PHE A 397 -4.85 2.19 17.94
C PHE A 397 -5.91 1.28 18.60
N HIS A 398 -5.50 0.24 19.35
CA HIS A 398 -6.43 -0.64 20.07
C HIS A 398 -7.10 0.00 21.30
N ARG A 399 -6.40 0.90 22.01
CA ARG A 399 -6.86 1.47 23.30
C ARG A 399 -8.20 2.22 23.22
N ILE A 400 -8.64 2.60 22.03
CA ILE A 400 -9.82 3.44 21.80
C ILE A 400 -11.12 2.67 22.04
N PHE A 401 -11.21 1.46 21.49
CA PHE A 401 -12.43 0.66 21.53
C PHE A 401 -12.31 -0.52 22.48
N ASP A 402 -11.13 -1.13 22.57
CA ASP A 402 -10.87 -2.23 23.50
C ASP A 402 -9.38 -2.37 23.79
N LYS A 403 -8.98 -1.94 25.00
CA LYS A 403 -7.59 -2.03 25.47
C LYS A 403 -7.07 -3.47 25.52
N ASN A 404 -7.94 -4.47 25.60
CA ASN A 404 -7.58 -5.88 25.67
C ASN A 404 -7.81 -6.61 24.34
N ARG A 405 -8.06 -5.87 23.25
CA ARG A 405 -8.26 -6.44 21.92
C ARG A 405 -7.09 -7.36 21.56
N GLN A 406 -7.42 -8.61 21.27
CA GLN A 406 -6.48 -9.55 20.68
C GLN A 406 -6.34 -9.24 19.19
N LEU A 407 -5.14 -9.47 18.64
CA LEU A 407 -4.94 -9.42 17.21
C LEU A 407 -5.86 -10.41 16.50
N SER A 408 -6.29 -10.03 15.31
CA SER A 408 -6.87 -10.92 14.31
C SER A 408 -5.94 -12.10 14.00
N GLU A 409 -6.53 -13.18 13.48
CA GLU A 409 -5.80 -14.39 13.13
C GLU A 409 -4.67 -14.12 12.12
N THR A 410 -4.94 -13.31 11.10
CA THR A 410 -3.94 -12.98 10.07
C THR A 410 -2.81 -12.13 10.63
N ALA A 411 -3.11 -11.11 11.44
CA ALA A 411 -2.07 -10.29 12.06
C ALA A 411 -1.23 -11.09 13.07
N LEU A 412 -1.87 -11.98 13.85
CA LEU A 412 -1.16 -12.88 14.77
C LEU A 412 -0.26 -13.86 14.01
N TYR A 413 -0.73 -14.41 12.89
CA TYR A 413 0.09 -15.24 12.01
C TYR A 413 1.31 -14.47 11.50
N ALA A 414 1.09 -13.26 10.96
CA ALA A 414 2.15 -12.40 10.46
C ALA A 414 3.20 -12.10 11.55
N ARG A 415 2.76 -11.67 12.73
CA ARG A 415 3.63 -11.43 13.89
C ARG A 415 4.49 -12.65 14.22
N ASN A 416 3.88 -13.83 14.28
CA ASN A 416 4.60 -15.05 14.61
C ASN A 416 5.63 -15.45 13.53
N LEU A 417 5.30 -15.27 12.25
CA LEU A 417 6.24 -15.54 11.16
C LEU A 417 7.38 -14.52 11.15
N TYR A 418 7.07 -13.23 11.27
CA TYR A 418 8.05 -12.14 11.32
C TYR A 418 9.02 -12.31 12.48
N ASN A 419 8.53 -12.55 13.70
CA ASN A 419 9.39 -12.78 14.86
C ASN A 419 10.35 -13.96 14.67
N ARG A 420 9.89 -15.06 14.06
CA ARG A 420 10.77 -16.20 13.75
C ARG A 420 11.83 -15.85 12.71
N MET A 421 11.46 -15.10 11.67
CA MET A 421 12.41 -14.64 10.66
C MET A 421 13.43 -13.66 11.23
N THR A 422 13.00 -12.70 12.05
CA THR A 422 13.88 -11.76 12.76
C THR A 422 14.86 -12.52 13.66
N ASN A 423 14.37 -13.47 14.47
CA ASN A 423 15.22 -14.30 15.32
C ASN A 423 16.22 -15.12 14.51
N TYR A 424 15.78 -15.77 13.42
CA TYR A 424 16.69 -16.51 12.55
C TYR A 424 17.74 -15.61 11.90
N CYS A 425 17.35 -14.39 11.48
CA CYS A 425 18.27 -13.40 10.92
C CYS A 425 19.37 -12.98 11.92
N LEU A 426 19.04 -12.90 13.21
CA LEU A 426 20.01 -12.62 14.29
C LEU A 426 20.99 -13.78 14.53
N GLU A 427 20.58 -15.02 14.27
CA GLU A 427 21.43 -16.21 14.39
C GLU A 427 22.45 -16.34 13.24
N LEU A 428 22.15 -15.78 12.06
CA LEU A 428 23.05 -15.81 10.90
C LEU A 428 24.34 -15.04 11.17
N SER A 429 25.47 -15.59 10.72
CA SER A 429 26.75 -14.86 10.64
C SER A 429 26.69 -13.70 9.65
N ASN A 430 27.65 -12.76 9.73
CA ASN A 430 27.68 -11.62 8.82
C ASN A 430 27.83 -12.06 7.35
N ASP A 431 28.59 -13.12 7.10
CA ASP A 431 28.80 -13.64 5.75
C ASP A 431 27.53 -14.29 5.18
N GLU A 432 26.79 -15.03 6.00
CA GLU A 432 25.50 -15.63 5.58
C GLU A 432 24.47 -14.54 5.26
N LEU A 433 24.29 -13.56 6.16
CA LEU A 433 23.34 -12.48 5.91
C LEU A 433 23.77 -11.60 4.73
N ALA A 434 25.07 -11.31 4.58
CA ALA A 434 25.59 -10.61 3.41
C ALA A 434 25.33 -11.39 2.12
N SER A 435 25.43 -12.73 2.14
CA SER A 435 25.09 -13.58 1.00
C SER A 435 23.62 -13.48 0.59
N LEU A 436 22.71 -13.31 1.56
CA LEU A 436 21.28 -13.10 1.27
C LEU A 436 21.00 -11.73 0.63
N MET A 437 21.86 -10.74 0.82
CA MET A 437 21.63 -9.37 0.32
C MET A 437 22.44 -9.04 -0.95
N ARG A 438 23.55 -9.74 -1.18
CA ARG A 438 24.58 -9.39 -2.17
C ARG A 438 24.02 -9.14 -3.57
N ASP A 439 23.08 -9.96 -4.01
CA ASP A 439 22.54 -9.91 -5.38
C ASP A 439 21.54 -8.76 -5.60
N TYR A 440 21.20 -8.02 -4.53
CA TYR A 440 20.14 -7.02 -4.52
C TYR A 440 20.64 -5.60 -4.27
N LEU A 441 21.90 -5.47 -3.84
CA LEU A 441 22.56 -4.20 -3.57
C LEU A 441 23.30 -3.74 -4.83
N VAL A 442 22.96 -2.55 -5.31
CA VAL A 442 23.56 -1.92 -6.51
C VAL A 442 24.58 -0.88 -6.11
#